data_AF-A0A7Z6X712-F1
#
_entry.id   AF-A0A7Z6X712-F1
#
_cell.length_a   1.000
_cell.length_b   1.000
_cell.length_c   1.000
_cell.angle_alpha   90.00
_cell.angle_beta   90.00
_cell.angle_gamma   90.00
#
_symmetry.space_group_name_H-M   'P 1'
#
loop_
_entity.id
_entity.type
_entity.pdbx_description
1 polymer ?
#
loop_
_entity_poly.entity_id
_entity_poly.type
_entity_poly.pdbx_seq_one_letter_code
_entity_poly.pdbx_strand_id
1 'polypeptide(L)'
;GDCLSVLGIAREISAFYHTPLKPIKALNFTPKSDLITLSVGENIESHLAYYLVCNHSLKTPLNVKLSLAHNNALSENDLNNFIEFSAHFSGVIMNAYSLNTTPIDLSVKNDENNLESVYVNHQKRSTIAIKHQDQKDLSEYLLLEASYIDPISLSLKLHALKDKT
;
A
#
# COMPACT_ATOMS: atom_id res chain seq x y z
N GLY A 1 7.41 0.89 -16.58
CA GLY A 1 6.98 1.07 -15.17
C GLY A 1 6.52 -0.26 -14.63
N ASP A 2 5.50 -0.81 -15.27
CA ASP A 2 5.11 -2.23 -15.28
C ASP A 2 6.24 -3.26 -15.00
N CYS A 3 7.39 -3.19 -15.69
CA CYS A 3 8.50 -4.15 -15.51
C CYS A 3 9.25 -4.04 -14.16
N LEU A 4 8.87 -3.12 -13.28
CA LEU A 4 9.34 -3.07 -11.89
C LEU A 4 8.59 -4.03 -10.96
N SER A 5 7.83 -4.96 -11.54
CA SER A 5 7.07 -5.97 -10.80
C SER A 5 7.17 -7.34 -11.44
N VAL A 6 7.01 -8.39 -10.64
CA VAL A 6 6.98 -9.78 -11.14
C VAL A 6 5.86 -9.97 -12.15
N LEU A 7 4.67 -9.40 -11.90
CA LEU A 7 3.54 -9.50 -12.83
C LEU A 7 3.80 -8.79 -14.16
N GLY A 8 4.47 -7.63 -14.15
CA GLY A 8 4.84 -6.94 -15.39
C GLY A 8 5.83 -7.73 -16.23
N ILE A 9 6.88 -8.27 -15.60
CA ILE A 9 7.87 -9.13 -16.29
C ILE A 9 7.19 -10.40 -16.83
N ALA A 10 6.33 -11.04 -16.02
CA ALA A 10 5.61 -12.23 -16.44
C ALA A 10 4.72 -11.95 -17.66
N ARG A 11 4.05 -10.78 -17.72
CA ARG A 11 3.26 -10.35 -18.89
C ARG A 11 4.12 -10.22 -20.15
N GLU A 12 5.31 -9.64 -20.03
CA GLU A 12 6.23 -9.48 -21.16
C GLU A 12 6.69 -10.84 -21.70
N ILE A 13 7.12 -11.74 -20.80
CA ILE A 13 7.51 -13.10 -21.15
C ILE A 13 6.33 -13.87 -21.79
N SER A 14 5.14 -13.74 -21.22
CA SER A 14 3.91 -14.35 -21.73
C SER A 14 3.60 -13.91 -23.16
N ALA A 15 3.74 -12.61 -23.45
CA ALA A 15 3.55 -12.07 -24.79
C ALA A 15 4.58 -12.61 -25.78
N PHE A 16 5.86 -12.64 -25.39
CA PHE A 16 6.96 -13.13 -26.23
C PHE A 16 6.81 -14.61 -26.60
N TYR A 17 6.48 -15.46 -25.63
CA TYR A 17 6.33 -16.91 -25.85
C TYR A 17 4.91 -17.32 -26.25
N HIS A 18 4.01 -16.36 -26.49
CA HIS A 18 2.59 -16.62 -26.79
C HIS A 18 1.93 -17.61 -25.81
N THR A 19 2.35 -17.56 -24.54
CA THR A 19 1.91 -18.50 -23.50
C THR A 19 1.00 -17.76 -22.52
N PRO A 20 -0.23 -18.24 -22.24
CA PRO A 20 -1.15 -17.50 -21.38
C PRO A 20 -0.63 -17.42 -19.94
N LEU A 21 -0.80 -16.25 -19.31
CA LEU A 21 -0.57 -16.10 -17.89
C LEU A 21 -1.60 -16.89 -17.07
N LYS A 22 -1.14 -17.46 -15.97
CA LYS A 22 -2.03 -18.07 -14.99
C LYS A 22 -2.93 -16.97 -14.40
N PRO A 23 -4.27 -17.14 -14.41
CA PRO A 23 -5.17 -16.14 -13.86
C PRO A 23 -4.97 -16.03 -12.34
N ILE A 24 -4.90 -14.80 -11.86
CA ILE A 24 -4.97 -14.51 -10.43
C ILE A 24 -6.44 -14.59 -10.03
N LYS A 25 -6.76 -15.42 -9.04
CA LYS A 25 -8.13 -15.54 -8.53
C LYS A 25 -8.54 -14.22 -7.91
N ALA A 26 -9.61 -13.61 -8.41
CA ALA A 26 -10.23 -12.48 -7.75
C ALA A 26 -10.77 -12.93 -6.39
N LEU A 27 -10.49 -12.13 -5.36
CA LEU A 27 -11.13 -12.28 -4.06
C LEU A 27 -12.50 -11.60 -4.13
N ASN A 28 -13.50 -12.20 -3.47
CA ASN A 28 -14.78 -11.55 -3.27
C ASN A 28 -14.62 -10.54 -2.14
N PHE A 29 -14.62 -9.25 -2.48
CA PHE A 29 -14.59 -8.19 -1.49
C PHE A 29 -16.02 -7.90 -1.02
N THR A 30 -16.21 -7.85 0.30
CA THR A 30 -17.43 -7.32 0.89
C THR A 30 -17.47 -5.79 0.73
N PRO A 31 -18.65 -5.21 0.48
CA PRO A 31 -18.81 -3.76 0.35
C PRO A 31 -18.48 -3.02 1.66
N LYS A 32 -18.40 -1.69 1.56
CA LYS A 32 -18.02 -0.73 2.62
C LYS A 32 -18.46 -1.18 4.02
N SER A 33 -17.51 -1.26 4.93
CA SER A 33 -17.77 -1.54 6.34
C SER A 33 -18.29 -0.27 7.05
N ASP A 34 -19.32 -0.42 7.87
CA ASP A 34 -19.80 0.65 8.76
C ASP A 34 -18.76 1.01 9.84
N LEU A 35 -17.69 0.21 9.98
CA LEU A 35 -16.59 0.45 10.90
C LEU A 35 -15.62 1.55 10.42
N ILE A 36 -15.72 1.98 9.16
CA ILE A 36 -14.85 3.03 8.59
C ILE A 36 -15.68 4.23 8.17
N THR A 37 -15.41 5.36 8.80
CA THR A 37 -15.81 6.68 8.32
C THR A 37 -14.66 7.25 7.50
N LEU A 38 -14.88 7.50 6.20
CA LEU A 38 -13.88 8.08 5.31
C LEU A 38 -14.24 9.52 4.97
N SER A 39 -13.36 10.46 5.31
CA SER A 39 -13.44 11.87 4.95
C SER A 39 -12.34 12.22 3.95
N VAL A 40 -12.69 12.77 2.79
CA VAL A 40 -11.71 13.16 1.77
C VAL A 40 -11.68 14.68 1.69
N GLY A 41 -10.49 15.26 1.78
CA GLY A 41 -10.26 16.69 1.61
C GLY A 41 -10.45 17.14 0.16
N GLU A 42 -10.31 18.45 -0.05
CA GLU A 42 -10.37 19.01 -1.40
C GLU A 42 -9.07 18.75 -2.17
N ASN A 43 -9.18 18.64 -3.49
CA ASN A 43 -8.04 18.52 -4.42
C ASN A 43 -7.10 17.34 -4.13
N ILE A 44 -7.69 16.17 -3.83
CA ILE A 44 -6.98 14.90 -3.74
C ILE A 44 -6.91 14.29 -5.14
N GLU A 45 -5.69 14.08 -5.64
CA GLU A 45 -5.36 13.50 -6.94
C GLU A 45 -5.06 11.99 -6.83
N SER A 46 -4.74 11.49 -5.64
CA SER A 46 -4.51 10.07 -5.43
C SER A 46 -5.80 9.24 -5.56
N HIS A 47 -5.62 8.04 -6.08
CA HIS A 47 -6.62 7.00 -6.16
C HIS A 47 -6.31 5.97 -5.07
N LEU A 48 -7.27 5.78 -4.16
CA LEU A 48 -7.06 5.01 -2.94
C LEU A 48 -8.13 3.92 -2.82
N ALA A 49 -7.69 2.74 -2.40
CA ALA A 49 -8.57 1.65 -1.99
C ALA A 49 -8.17 1.20 -0.58
N TYR A 50 -9.17 1.06 0.28
CA TYR A 50 -9.00 0.65 1.66
C TYR A 50 -9.71 -0.66 1.94
N TYR A 51 -9.07 -1.55 2.69
CA TYR A 51 -9.66 -2.82 3.10
C TYR A 51 -9.35 -3.13 4.57
N LEU A 52 -10.37 -3.44 5.35
CA LEU A 52 -10.22 -3.74 6.78
C LEU A 52 -10.19 -5.25 7.02
N VAL A 53 -9.18 -5.70 7.78
CA VAL A 53 -9.03 -7.08 8.21
C VAL A 53 -9.08 -7.13 9.75
N CYS A 54 -9.89 -8.02 10.31
CA CYS A 54 -10.05 -8.20 11.77
C CYS A 54 -9.47 -9.55 12.22
N ASN A 55 -8.96 -9.64 13.45
CA ASN A 55 -8.52 -10.89 14.10
C ASN A 55 -7.54 -11.71 13.25
N HIS A 56 -6.45 -11.07 12.86
CA HIS A 56 -5.45 -11.67 11.99
C HIS A 56 -4.28 -12.25 12.79
N SER A 57 -3.85 -13.45 12.42
CA SER A 57 -2.49 -13.93 12.71
C SER A 57 -1.73 -13.88 11.40
N LEU A 58 -0.58 -13.23 11.41
CA LEU A 58 0.23 -13.05 10.22
C LEU A 58 1.54 -13.78 10.40
N LYS A 59 1.87 -14.64 9.46
CA LYS A 59 3.17 -15.30 9.38
C LYS A 59 3.56 -15.38 7.93
N THR A 60 4.71 -14.84 7.57
CA THR A 60 5.17 -14.86 6.18
C THR A 60 5.51 -16.29 5.76
N PRO A 61 4.89 -16.84 4.69
CA PRO A 61 5.20 -18.16 4.17
C PRO A 61 6.66 -18.28 3.70
N LEU A 62 7.24 -19.49 3.76
CA LEU A 62 8.64 -19.71 3.41
C LEU A 62 9.00 -19.25 1.99
N ASN A 63 8.13 -19.51 1.00
CA ASN A 63 8.36 -19.09 -0.38
C ASN A 63 8.42 -17.56 -0.53
N VAL A 64 7.60 -16.84 0.25
CA VAL A 64 7.64 -15.36 0.30
C VAL A 64 8.94 -14.91 0.97
N LYS A 65 9.33 -15.53 2.09
CA LYS A 65 10.60 -15.21 2.77
C LYS A 65 11.81 -15.41 1.85
N LEU A 66 11.86 -16.52 1.12
CA LEU A 66 12.94 -16.80 0.17
C LEU A 66 12.98 -15.76 -0.97
N SER A 67 11.82 -15.38 -1.50
CA SER A 67 11.73 -14.35 -2.55
C SER A 67 12.25 -13.01 -2.06
N LEU A 68 11.82 -12.57 -0.87
CA LEU A 68 12.27 -11.31 -0.27
C LEU A 68 13.76 -11.35 0.10
N ALA A 69 14.24 -12.46 0.64
CA ALA A 69 15.66 -12.63 0.99
C ALA A 69 16.55 -12.53 -0.25
N HIS A 70 16.14 -13.14 -1.36
CA HIS A 70 16.87 -13.05 -2.62
C HIS A 70 16.99 -11.60 -3.14
N ASN A 71 15.99 -10.77 -2.86
CA ASN A 71 15.95 -9.36 -3.24
C ASN A 71 16.49 -8.41 -2.15
N ASN A 72 17.12 -8.93 -1.08
CA ASN A 72 17.57 -8.15 0.09
C ASN A 72 16.47 -7.28 0.74
N ALA A 73 15.22 -7.74 0.65
CA ALA A 73 14.03 -7.04 1.13
C ALA A 73 13.34 -7.76 2.31
N LEU A 74 13.91 -8.87 2.79
CA LEU A 74 13.37 -9.62 3.92
C LEU A 74 13.52 -8.82 5.23
N SER A 75 12.41 -8.69 5.95
CA SER A 75 12.33 -8.09 7.28
C SER A 75 11.97 -9.14 8.33
N GLU A 76 12.29 -8.85 9.60
CA GLU A 76 11.81 -9.61 10.75
C GLU A 76 10.31 -9.44 10.97
N ASN A 77 9.72 -8.34 10.48
CA ASN A 77 8.30 -8.07 10.63
C ASN A 77 7.50 -8.72 9.49
N ASP A 78 6.62 -9.65 9.84
CA ASP A 78 5.82 -10.40 8.85
C ASP A 78 4.89 -9.48 8.03
N LEU A 79 4.36 -8.38 8.60
CA LEU A 79 3.52 -7.44 7.85
C LEU A 79 4.31 -6.65 6.83
N ASN A 80 5.48 -6.15 7.21
CA ASN A 80 6.38 -5.47 6.26
C ASN A 80 6.74 -6.41 5.11
N ASN A 81 6.99 -7.69 5.40
CA ASN A 81 7.22 -8.69 4.36
C ASN A 81 6.02 -8.84 3.41
N PHE A 82 4.78 -8.84 3.92
CA PHE A 82 3.59 -8.91 3.05
C PHE A 82 3.40 -7.65 2.22
N ILE A 83 3.61 -6.46 2.79
CA ILE A 83 3.52 -5.18 2.08
C ILE A 83 4.57 -5.14 0.96
N GLU A 84 5.82 -5.43 1.29
CA GLU A 84 6.96 -5.42 0.37
C GLU A 84 6.79 -6.46 -0.74
N PHE A 85 6.41 -7.68 -0.38
CA PHE A 85 6.16 -8.73 -1.36
C PHE A 85 5.01 -8.38 -2.28
N SER A 86 3.93 -7.79 -1.76
CA SER A 86 2.78 -7.39 -2.57
C SER A 86 3.15 -6.29 -3.57
N ALA A 87 3.93 -5.31 -3.15
CA ALA A 87 4.45 -4.26 -4.01
C ALA A 87 5.40 -4.82 -5.08
N HIS A 88 6.37 -5.64 -4.69
CA HIS A 88 7.31 -6.30 -5.62
C HIS A 88 6.60 -7.22 -6.62
N PHE A 89 5.58 -7.96 -6.17
CA PHE A 89 4.84 -8.88 -7.01
C PHE A 89 3.95 -8.15 -8.01
N SER A 90 3.18 -7.15 -7.55
CA SER A 90 2.11 -6.52 -8.34
C SER A 90 2.45 -5.17 -8.96
N GLY A 91 3.46 -4.47 -8.43
CA GLY A 91 3.76 -3.08 -8.79
C GLY A 91 2.83 -2.04 -8.14
N VAL A 92 1.90 -2.47 -7.29
CA VAL A 92 0.99 -1.56 -6.57
C VAL A 92 1.65 -1.08 -5.29
N ILE A 93 1.58 0.23 -5.02
CA ILE A 93 2.05 0.78 -3.75
C ILE A 93 1.05 0.38 -2.67
N MET A 94 1.54 -0.36 -1.69
CA MET A 94 0.76 -0.88 -0.58
C MET A 94 1.24 -0.24 0.73
N ASN A 95 0.30 0.03 1.61
CA ASN A 95 0.57 0.41 2.99
C ASN A 95 -0.44 -0.27 3.91
N ALA A 96 -0.19 -0.24 5.21
CA ALA A 96 -1.13 -0.72 6.20
C ALA A 96 -1.14 0.18 7.44
N TYR A 97 -2.22 0.07 8.23
CA TYR A 97 -2.38 0.72 9.53
C TYR A 97 -2.89 -0.29 10.56
N SER A 98 -2.09 -0.54 11.60
CA SER A 98 -2.42 -1.41 12.74
C SER A 98 -3.19 -0.58 13.77
N LEU A 99 -4.41 -1.01 14.09
CA LEU A 99 -5.41 -0.25 14.84
C LEU A 99 -6.01 -1.10 15.97
N ASN A 100 -6.18 -0.49 17.15
CA ASN A 100 -6.73 -1.15 18.34
C ASN A 100 -8.19 -0.77 18.65
N THR A 101 -8.80 0.10 17.84
CA THR A 101 -10.09 0.70 18.17
C THR A 101 -10.96 0.85 16.93
N THR A 102 -12.27 0.65 17.12
CA THR A 102 -13.32 1.00 16.16
C THR A 102 -14.36 1.92 16.86
N PRO A 103 -15.08 2.79 16.12
CA PRO A 103 -14.99 3.02 14.68
C PRO A 103 -13.69 3.72 14.26
N ILE A 104 -13.29 3.53 13.00
CA ILE A 104 -12.09 4.12 12.39
C ILE A 104 -12.50 5.42 11.70
N ASP A 105 -11.96 6.55 12.18
CA ASP A 105 -12.05 7.82 11.46
C ASP A 105 -10.83 7.98 10.56
N LEU A 106 -11.04 7.71 9.28
CA LEU A 106 -10.05 7.79 8.22
C LEU A 106 -10.23 9.11 7.48
N SER A 107 -9.19 9.90 7.37
CA SER A 107 -9.21 11.09 6.51
C SER A 107 -8.00 11.21 5.62
N VAL A 108 -8.23 11.67 4.40
CA VAL A 108 -7.20 11.92 3.39
C VAL A 108 -7.20 13.41 3.10
N LYS A 109 -6.09 14.09 3.35
CA LYS A 109 -5.95 15.54 3.12
C LYS A 109 -4.51 15.92 2.83
N ASN A 110 -4.33 17.10 2.25
CA ASN A 110 -3.01 17.70 2.08
C ASN A 110 -2.41 18.07 3.45
N ASP A 111 -1.12 17.79 3.61
CA ASP A 111 -0.34 18.15 4.77
C ASP A 111 0.25 19.57 4.66
N GLU A 112 1.09 19.95 5.62
CA GLU A 112 1.80 21.23 5.65
C GLU A 112 2.68 21.51 4.42
N ASN A 113 3.09 20.46 3.69
CA ASN A 113 3.90 20.55 2.47
C ASN A 113 3.05 20.42 1.20
N ASN A 114 1.72 20.45 1.32
CA ASN A 114 0.77 20.20 0.23
C ASN A 114 0.95 18.81 -0.40
N LEU A 115 1.32 17.82 0.42
CA LEU A 115 1.39 16.41 0.05
C LEU A 115 0.21 15.66 0.64
N GLU A 116 -0.42 14.83 -0.18
CA GLU A 116 -1.56 14.03 0.23
C GLU A 116 -1.15 13.02 1.30
N SER A 117 -1.83 13.06 2.43
CA SER A 117 -1.48 12.30 3.62
C SER A 117 -2.72 11.66 4.23
N VAL A 118 -2.51 10.50 4.84
CA VAL A 118 -3.56 9.73 5.50
C VAL A 118 -3.49 9.97 7.00
N TYR A 119 -4.64 10.28 7.57
CA TYR A 119 -4.83 10.48 8.99
C TYR A 119 -5.83 9.46 9.51
N VAL A 120 -5.47 8.79 10.59
CA VAL A 120 -6.36 7.86 11.29
C VAL A 120 -6.56 8.36 12.70
N ASN A 121 -7.82 8.53 13.10
CA ASN A 121 -8.22 9.12 14.39
C ASN A 121 -7.49 10.45 14.63
N HIS A 122 -7.54 11.33 13.63
CA HIS A 122 -6.91 12.66 13.58
C HIS A 122 -5.37 12.69 13.66
N GLN A 123 -4.69 11.55 13.68
CA GLN A 123 -3.22 11.47 13.66
C GLN A 123 -2.69 11.15 12.28
N LYS A 124 -1.73 11.93 11.77
CA LYS A 124 -1.04 11.66 10.50
C LYS A 124 -0.32 10.32 10.61
N ARG A 125 -0.64 9.38 9.72
CA ARG A 125 -0.05 8.04 9.70
C ARG A 125 0.94 7.87 8.56
N SER A 126 0.66 8.45 7.41
CA SER A 126 1.51 8.31 6.23
C SER A 126 1.38 9.53 5.33
N THR A 127 2.35 9.65 4.42
CA THR A 127 2.26 10.50 3.24
C THR A 127 2.20 9.58 2.03
N ILE A 128 1.12 9.67 1.26
CA ILE A 128 0.74 8.72 0.21
C ILE A 128 1.89 8.61 -0.80
N ALA A 129 2.28 7.37 -1.11
CA ALA A 129 3.36 7.02 -2.05
C ALA A 129 4.76 7.58 -1.72
N ILE A 130 4.98 8.19 -0.55
CA ILE A 130 6.26 8.78 -0.15
C ILE A 130 6.80 8.15 1.13
N LYS A 131 6.01 8.19 2.20
CA LYS A 131 6.45 7.76 3.53
C LYS A 131 5.37 6.93 4.19
N HIS A 132 5.68 5.66 4.38
CA HIS A 132 4.82 4.72 5.06
C HIS A 132 5.06 4.76 6.57
N GLN A 133 4.10 4.25 7.34
CA GLN A 133 4.27 4.12 8.78
C GLN A 133 5.09 2.87 9.08
N ASP A 134 6.18 3.01 9.83
CA ASP A 134 6.86 1.84 10.39
C ASP A 134 5.93 1.15 11.40
N GLN A 135 5.48 -0.06 11.05
CA GLN A 135 4.68 -0.87 11.94
C GLN A 135 5.57 -1.85 12.70
N LYS A 136 5.44 -1.84 14.03
CA LYS A 136 6.17 -2.75 14.91
C LYS A 136 5.31 -3.92 15.33
N ASP A 137 4.05 -3.66 15.70
CA ASP A 137 3.16 -4.66 16.29
C ASP A 137 1.82 -4.77 15.56
N LEU A 138 1.34 -6.00 15.40
CA LEU A 138 0.00 -6.29 14.89
C LEU A 138 -1.04 -6.02 15.97
N SER A 139 -2.10 -5.32 15.61
CA SER A 139 -3.25 -5.02 16.47
C SER A 139 -4.45 -5.88 16.07
N GLU A 140 -5.58 -5.71 16.75
CA GLU A 140 -6.83 -6.42 16.40
C GLU A 140 -7.29 -6.15 14.96
N TYR A 141 -7.14 -4.91 14.50
CA TYR A 141 -7.56 -4.45 13.19
C TYR A 141 -6.36 -4.04 12.34
N LEU A 142 -6.40 -4.42 11.06
CA LEU A 142 -5.43 -4.02 10.06
C LEU A 142 -6.17 -3.37 8.89
N LEU A 143 -5.94 -2.08 8.69
CA LEU A 143 -6.43 -1.33 7.55
C LEU A 143 -5.37 -1.37 6.45
N LEU A 144 -5.63 -2.09 5.36
CA LEU A 144 -4.79 -2.12 4.17
C LEU A 144 -5.13 -0.95 3.25
N GLU A 145 -4.11 -0.37 2.66
CA GLU A 145 -4.20 0.68 1.65
C GLU A 145 -3.50 0.22 0.38
N ALA A 146 -4.19 0.36 -0.75
CA ALA A 146 -3.58 0.39 -2.06
C ALA A 146 -3.69 1.83 -2.60
N SER A 147 -2.58 2.37 -3.07
CA SER A 147 -2.52 3.75 -3.56
C SER A 147 -1.92 3.85 -4.97
N TYR A 148 -2.47 4.80 -5.72
CA TYR A 148 -1.91 5.28 -6.97
C TYR A 148 -1.97 6.81 -6.98
N ILE A 149 -0.89 7.43 -7.41
CA ILE A 149 -0.82 8.86 -7.67
C ILE A 149 -0.05 9.06 -8.96
N ASP A 150 -0.42 10.08 -9.73
CA ASP A 150 0.30 10.40 -10.96
C ASP A 150 1.78 10.70 -10.65
N PRO A 151 2.73 9.93 -11.20
CA PRO A 151 4.14 10.06 -10.85
C PRO A 151 4.73 11.40 -11.33
N ILE A 152 4.18 12.00 -12.39
CA ILE A 152 4.64 13.30 -12.89
C ILE A 152 4.26 14.39 -11.88
N SER A 153 2.98 14.46 -11.48
CA SER A 153 2.50 15.38 -10.45
C SER A 153 3.28 15.22 -9.14
N LEU A 154 3.45 13.99 -8.67
CA LEU A 154 4.17 13.71 -7.43
C LEU A 154 5.64 14.15 -7.50
N SER A 155 6.34 13.81 -8.59
CA SER A 155 7.76 14.14 -8.74
C SER A 155 8.00 15.66 -8.81
N LEU A 156 7.13 16.41 -9.48
CA LEU A 156 7.18 17.88 -9.50
C LEU A 156 6.97 18.48 -8.11
N LYS A 157 5.97 17.99 -7.36
CA LYS A 157 5.72 18.42 -5.97
C LYS A 157 6.94 18.14 -5.08
N LEU A 158 7.52 16.95 -5.16
CA LEU A 158 8.72 16.57 -4.40
C LEU A 158 9.96 17.39 -4.77
N HIS A 159 10.18 17.66 -6.06
CA HIS A 159 11.31 18.46 -6.52
C HIS A 159 11.23 19.89 -5.97
N ALA A 160 10.05 20.51 -6.04
CA ALA A 160 9.83 21.86 -5.53
C ALA A 160 9.98 21.96 -4.00
N LEU A 161 9.80 20.86 -3.26
CA LEU A 161 10.04 20.81 -1.81
C LEU A 161 11.53 20.71 -1.48
N LYS A 162 12.31 19.99 -2.28
CA LYS A 162 13.76 19.86 -2.08
C LYS A 162 14.48 21.21 -2.17
N ASP A 163 14.02 22.11 -3.04
CA ASP A 163 14.61 23.45 -3.19
C ASP A 163 14.29 24.40 -2.01
N LYS A 164 13.39 24.00 -1.10
CA LYS A 164 13.00 24.77 0.10
C LYS A 164 13.73 24.35 1.38
N THR A 165 14.44 23.22 1.37
CA THR A 165 15.20 22.64 2.49
C THR A 165 16.69 22.69 2.24
#